data_AF-A0AA39NKQ7-F1
#
_entry.id   AF-A0AA39NKQ7-F1
#
_cell.length_a   1.000
_cell.length_b   1.000
_cell.length_c   1.000
_cell.angle_alpha   90.00
_cell.angle_beta   90.00
_cell.angle_gamma   90.00
#
_symmetry.space_group_name_H-M   'P 1'
#
loop_
_entity.id
_entity.type
_entity.pdbx_description
1 polymer ?
#
loop_
_entity_poly.entity_id
_entity_poly.type
_entity_poly.pdbx_seq_one_letter_code
_entity_poly.pdbx_strand_id
1 'polypeptide(L)'
;MSHILTTCESPGQKEVCLLAKNILEKKGIEWRAPTLSLLLACCLPTFKSEKGKRESGKERFYRIIMSISIQVIWGLRCKQVISEENTPVNPSVVERTWTRAINDRIEIDCLMTRKKFGWRALKPQVIKNTWEGTLKNKDSLPKNWMKIDGVLVGIGPSEGR
;
A
#
# COMPACT_ATOMS: atom_id res chain seq x y z
N MET A 1 12.36 -10.09 19.41
CA MET A 1 11.67 -9.12 18.51
C MET A 1 12.39 -8.93 17.18
N SER A 2 13.72 -8.81 17.14
CA SER A 2 14.50 -8.84 15.89
C SER A 2 14.29 -10.14 15.10
N HIS A 3 14.34 -11.30 15.77
CA HIS A 3 14.17 -12.61 15.13
C HIS A 3 12.79 -12.87 14.46
N ILE A 4 11.77 -12.10 14.84
CA ILE A 4 10.40 -12.26 14.33
C ILE A 4 10.16 -11.45 13.05
N LEU A 5 10.90 -10.35 12.89
CA LEU A 5 10.69 -9.37 11.81
C LEU A 5 11.79 -9.43 10.73
N THR A 6 12.93 -10.08 10.99
CA THR A 6 14.05 -10.10 10.03
C THR A 6 14.58 -11.48 9.64
N THR A 7 14.35 -12.55 10.41
CA THR A 7 14.97 -13.87 10.17
C THR A 7 14.00 -15.01 10.00
N CYS A 8 12.70 -14.80 10.23
CA CYS A 8 11.69 -15.79 9.88
C CYS A 8 11.35 -15.58 8.40
N GLU A 9 11.48 -16.61 7.58
CA GLU A 9 10.82 -16.72 6.28
C GLU A 9 9.30 -16.69 6.50
N SER A 10 8.79 -15.52 6.85
CA SER A 10 7.36 -15.34 7.09
C SER A 10 6.64 -15.56 5.76
N PRO A 11 5.71 -16.51 5.69
CA PRO A 11 5.16 -16.94 4.41
C PRO A 11 4.30 -15.82 3.81
N GLY A 12 4.50 -15.54 2.53
CA GLY A 12 3.89 -14.40 1.85
C GLY A 12 4.70 -13.10 1.94
N GLN A 13 5.79 -13.03 2.72
CA GLN A 13 6.59 -11.81 2.82
C GLN A 13 7.24 -11.43 1.49
N LYS A 14 7.80 -12.39 0.76
CA LYS A 14 8.47 -12.15 -0.53
C LYS A 14 7.44 -11.59 -1.53
N GLU A 15 6.25 -12.16 -1.55
CA GLU A 15 5.12 -11.78 -2.40
C GLU A 15 4.62 -10.37 -2.06
N VAL A 16 4.37 -10.06 -0.78
CA VAL A 16 3.96 -8.71 -0.36
C VAL A 16 5.03 -7.67 -0.68
N CYS A 17 6.30 -7.98 -0.42
CA CYS A 17 7.42 -7.09 -0.74
C CYS A 17 7.50 -6.81 -2.25
N LEU A 18 7.26 -7.81 -3.10
CA LEU A 18 7.24 -7.66 -4.54
C LEU A 18 6.06 -6.79 -5.01
N LEU A 19 4.86 -6.98 -4.45
CA LEU A 19 3.70 -6.13 -4.76
C LEU A 19 3.92 -4.67 -4.34
N ALA A 20 4.49 -4.46 -3.14
CA ALA A 20 4.84 -3.14 -2.63
C ALA A 20 5.91 -2.45 -3.48
N LYS A 21 6.95 -3.19 -3.88
CA LYS A 21 7.99 -2.71 -4.81
C LYS A 21 7.36 -2.22 -6.11
N ASN A 22 6.56 -3.07 -6.75
CA ASN A 22 5.95 -2.76 -8.04
C ASN A 22 5.08 -1.49 -8.01
N ILE A 23 4.32 -1.28 -6.93
CA ILE A 23 3.45 -0.10 -6.84
C ILE A 23 4.24 1.19 -6.48
N LEU A 24 5.32 1.07 -5.71
CA LEU A 24 6.19 2.19 -5.37
C LEU A 24 7.01 2.65 -6.57
N GLU A 25 7.54 1.72 -7.35
CA GLU A 25 8.27 2.02 -8.60
C GLU A 25 7.36 2.70 -9.62
N LYS A 26 6.08 2.29 -9.74
CA LYS A 26 5.08 3.00 -10.55
C LYS A 26 4.86 4.45 -10.14
N LYS A 27 5.08 4.78 -8.86
CA LYS A 27 4.99 6.15 -8.32
C LYS A 27 6.31 6.93 -8.47
N GLY A 28 7.36 6.29 -9.00
CA GLY A 28 8.71 6.85 -9.08
C GLY A 28 9.38 6.97 -7.71
N ILE A 29 9.10 6.03 -6.80
CA ILE A 29 9.73 5.94 -5.49
C ILE A 29 10.70 4.75 -5.50
N GLU A 30 11.96 5.01 -5.18
CA GLU A 30 12.97 3.95 -5.11
C GLU A 30 12.63 2.94 -4.01
N TRP A 31 12.69 1.66 -4.37
CA TRP A 31 12.48 0.57 -3.43
C TRP A 31 13.75 0.28 -2.64
N ARG A 32 13.63 0.31 -1.32
CA ARG A 32 14.64 -0.21 -0.40
C ARG A 32 14.06 -1.42 0.31
N ALA A 33 14.81 -2.52 0.32
CA ALA A 33 14.40 -3.74 1.02
C ALA A 33 14.06 -3.40 2.48
N PRO A 34 12.90 -3.85 3.00
CA PRO A 34 12.47 -3.53 4.34
C PRO A 34 13.36 -4.21 5.37
N THR A 35 14.16 -3.42 6.09
CA THR A 35 14.79 -3.81 7.35
C THR A 35 13.85 -3.48 8.50
N LEU A 36 14.00 -4.12 9.67
CA LEU A 36 13.24 -3.75 10.87
C LEU A 36 13.33 -2.25 11.19
N SER A 37 14.51 -1.66 11.01
CA SER A 37 14.71 -0.22 11.14
C SER A 37 13.90 0.59 10.12
N LEU A 38 13.80 0.14 8.87
CA LEU A 38 12.96 0.77 7.84
C LEU A 38 11.47 0.60 8.13
N LEU A 39 11.05 -0.52 8.72
CA LEU A 39 9.66 -0.74 9.16
C LEU A 39 9.27 0.22 10.28
N LEU A 40 10.16 0.44 11.26
CA LEU A 40 9.94 1.43 12.33
C LEU A 40 10.00 2.86 11.80
N ALA A 41 10.88 3.14 10.83
CA ALA A 41 11.03 4.44 10.20
C ALA A 41 10.01 4.74 9.09
N CYS A 42 9.18 3.77 8.69
CA CYS A 42 8.26 3.92 7.54
C CYS A 42 7.22 5.05 7.74
N CYS A 43 7.06 5.51 8.98
CA CYS A 43 6.18 6.62 9.35
C CYS A 43 6.78 8.01 9.08
N LEU A 44 8.09 8.11 8.85
CA LEU A 44 8.82 9.37 8.66
C LEU A 44 9.55 9.46 7.30
N PRO A 45 8.91 9.15 6.17
CA PRO A 45 9.56 9.32 4.88
C PRO A 45 9.71 10.80 4.56
N THR A 46 10.88 11.19 4.07
CA THR A 46 11.12 12.52 3.50
C THR A 46 11.45 12.38 2.03
N PHE A 47 10.53 12.82 1.17
CA PHE A 47 10.76 12.87 -0.27
C PHE A 47 10.86 14.32 -0.74
N LYS A 48 11.92 14.62 -1.47
CA LYS A 48 12.15 15.93 -2.07
C LYS A 48 12.26 15.75 -3.58
N SER A 49 11.60 16.64 -4.32
CA SER A 49 11.81 16.80 -5.76
C SER A 49 13.22 17.32 -6.03
N GLU A 50 13.71 17.19 -7.27
CA GLU A 50 14.99 17.74 -7.73
C GLU A 50 15.15 19.23 -7.40
N LYS A 51 14.04 19.98 -7.33
CA LYS A 51 14.01 21.40 -6.94
C LYS A 51 13.99 21.63 -5.42
N GLY A 52 14.22 20.61 -4.61
CA GLY A 52 14.21 20.66 -3.13
C GLY A 52 12.82 20.72 -2.49
N LYS A 53 11.73 20.77 -3.28
CA LYS A 53 10.36 20.86 -2.76
C LYS A 53 9.90 19.52 -2.17
N ARG A 54 9.32 19.57 -0.98
CA ARG A 54 8.74 18.41 -0.29
C ARG A 54 7.55 17.81 -1.07
N GLU A 55 7.59 16.50 -1.30
CA GLU A 55 6.55 15.75 -2.02
C GLU A 55 5.62 15.02 -1.05
N SER A 56 4.79 15.77 -0.32
CA SER A 56 3.89 15.24 0.72
C SER A 56 2.92 14.14 0.25
N GLY A 57 2.54 14.16 -1.04
CA GLY A 57 1.74 13.09 -1.66
C GLY A 57 2.49 11.76 -1.73
N LYS A 58 3.78 11.78 -2.13
CA LYS A 58 4.65 10.59 -2.16
C LYS A 58 4.95 10.08 -0.76
N GLU A 59 5.17 10.97 0.20
CA GLU A 59 5.38 10.61 1.61
C GLU A 59 4.16 9.89 2.20
N ARG A 60 2.96 10.44 1.98
CA ARG A 60 1.71 9.82 2.42
C ARG A 60 1.48 8.47 1.74
N PHE A 61 1.72 8.40 0.43
CA PHE A 61 1.59 7.16 -0.34
C PHE A 61 2.53 6.07 0.19
N TYR A 62 3.82 6.37 0.34
CA TYR A 62 4.81 5.45 0.88
C TYR A 62 4.41 4.93 2.25
N ARG A 63 4.03 5.83 3.18
CA ARG A 63 3.60 5.45 4.52
C ARG A 63 2.41 4.49 4.49
N ILE A 64 1.42 4.74 3.64
CA ILE A 64 0.24 3.87 3.49
C ILE A 64 0.65 2.50 2.97
N ILE A 65 1.41 2.43 1.87
CA ILE A 65 1.83 1.17 1.25
C ILE A 65 2.66 0.33 2.22
N MET A 66 3.62 0.95 2.92
CA MET A 66 4.44 0.25 3.89
C MET A 66 3.61 -0.25 5.08
N SER A 67 2.72 0.58 5.63
CA SER A 67 1.88 0.20 6.77
C SER A 67 0.94 -0.97 6.44
N ILE A 68 0.29 -0.93 5.28
CA ILE A 68 -0.59 -2.02 4.82
C ILE A 68 0.22 -3.29 4.60
N SER A 69 1.40 -3.18 3.97
CA SER A 69 2.26 -4.33 3.72
C SER A 69 2.69 -5.00 5.02
N ILE A 70 3.10 -4.23 6.04
CA ILE A 70 3.42 -4.74 7.38
C ILE A 70 2.21 -5.42 8.02
N GLN A 71 1.04 -4.78 7.97
CA GLN A 71 -0.19 -5.32 8.55
C GLN A 71 -0.57 -6.66 7.91
N VAL A 72 -0.45 -6.79 6.58
CA VAL A 72 -0.74 -8.03 5.85
C VAL A 72 0.27 -9.12 6.23
N ILE A 73 1.58 -8.82 6.22
CA ILE A 73 2.63 -9.77 6.63
C ILE A 73 2.39 -10.26 8.06
N TRP A 74 2.11 -9.34 8.98
CA TRP A 74 1.79 -9.67 10.36
C TRP A 74 0.55 -10.56 10.46
N GLY A 75 -0.52 -10.23 9.74
CA GLY A 75 -1.75 -11.02 9.69
C GLY A 75 -1.53 -12.44 9.15
N LEU A 76 -0.74 -12.59 8.08
CA LEU A 76 -0.37 -13.89 7.52
C LEU A 76 0.41 -14.74 8.52
N ARG A 77 1.40 -14.13 9.19
CA ARG A 77 2.17 -14.79 10.25
C ARG A 77 1.29 -15.25 11.41
N CYS A 78 0.40 -14.38 11.91
CA CYS A 78 -0.51 -14.74 13.00
C CYS A 78 -1.42 -15.90 12.62
N LYS A 79 -1.96 -15.92 11.39
CA LYS A 79 -2.79 -17.03 10.91
C LYS A 79 -2.02 -18.35 10.91
N GLN A 80 -0.78 -18.36 10.45
CA GLN A 80 0.04 -19.58 10.45
C GLN A 80 0.34 -20.06 11.88
N VAL A 81 0.70 -19.16 12.79
CA VAL A 81 0.99 -19.52 14.19
C VAL A 81 -0.24 -20.05 14.91
N ILE A 82 -1.42 -19.46 14.68
CA ILE A 82 -2.67 -19.84 15.35
C ILE A 82 -3.28 -21.11 14.76
N SER A 83 -3.16 -21.32 13.44
CA SER A 83 -3.76 -22.48 12.79
C SER A 83 -2.97 -23.77 13.00
N GLU A 84 -1.77 -23.70 13.61
CA GLU A 84 -0.82 -24.81 13.80
C GLU A 84 -0.41 -25.56 12.51
N GLU A 85 -0.97 -25.17 11.36
CA GLU A 85 -0.63 -25.68 10.04
C GLU A 85 0.53 -24.88 9.43
N ASN A 86 1.65 -25.55 9.18
CA ASN A 86 2.71 -25.07 8.28
C ASN A 86 2.28 -25.13 6.81
N THR A 87 1.03 -24.79 6.51
CA THR A 87 0.52 -24.78 5.14
C THR A 87 1.21 -23.69 4.32
N PRO A 88 1.71 -24.03 3.12
CA PRO A 88 2.31 -23.05 2.23
C PRO A 88 1.27 -21.98 1.86
N VAL A 89 1.63 -20.71 2.07
CA VAL A 89 0.75 -19.60 1.75
C VAL A 89 0.64 -19.45 0.23
N ASN A 90 -0.57 -19.58 -0.29
CA ASN A 90 -0.84 -19.42 -1.73
C ASN A 90 -0.59 -17.97 -2.16
N PRO A 91 0.31 -17.70 -3.13
CA PRO A 91 0.63 -16.34 -3.60
C PRO A 91 -0.59 -15.55 -4.06
N SER A 92 -1.56 -16.19 -4.71
CA SER A 92 -2.79 -15.52 -5.16
C SER A 92 -3.68 -15.08 -4.00
N VAL A 93 -3.64 -15.78 -2.86
CA VAL A 93 -4.36 -15.37 -1.65
C VAL A 93 -3.70 -14.13 -1.04
N VAL A 94 -2.36 -14.09 -1.04
CA VAL A 94 -1.58 -12.93 -0.58
C VAL A 94 -1.89 -11.71 -1.41
N GLU A 95 -1.84 -11.84 -2.73
CA GLU A 95 -2.15 -10.75 -3.66
C GLU A 95 -3.56 -10.22 -3.43
N ARG A 96 -4.59 -11.09 -3.43
CA ARG A 96 -5.97 -10.67 -3.17
C ARG A 96 -6.14 -9.98 -1.81
N THR A 97 -5.48 -10.49 -0.77
CA THR A 97 -5.55 -9.92 0.58
C THR A 97 -4.94 -8.52 0.62
N TRP A 98 -3.74 -8.37 0.04
CA TRP A 98 -3.04 -7.10 0.00
C TRP A 98 -3.75 -6.07 -0.87
N THR A 99 -4.22 -6.48 -2.05
CA THR A 99 -5.01 -5.63 -2.95
C THR A 99 -6.32 -5.18 -2.30
N ARG A 100 -7.03 -6.07 -1.61
CA ARG A 100 -8.24 -5.71 -0.85
C ARG A 100 -7.92 -4.67 0.22
N ALA A 101 -6.86 -4.85 1.00
CA ALA A 101 -6.47 -3.90 2.03
C ALA A 101 -6.15 -2.50 1.48
N ILE A 102 -5.56 -2.42 0.27
CA ILE A 102 -5.35 -1.14 -0.42
C ILE A 102 -6.67 -0.53 -0.89
N ASN A 103 -7.56 -1.32 -1.49
CA ASN A 103 -8.86 -0.84 -1.96
C ASN A 103 -9.70 -0.31 -0.79
N ASP A 104 -9.77 -1.06 0.31
CA ASP A 104 -10.43 -0.63 1.55
C ASP A 104 -9.85 0.70 2.04
N ARG A 105 -8.52 0.88 1.95
CA ARG A 105 -7.89 2.14 2.34
C ARG A 105 -8.25 3.30 1.42
N ILE A 106 -8.32 3.07 0.11
CA ILE A 106 -8.72 4.09 -0.86
C ILE A 106 -10.17 4.49 -0.63
N GLU A 107 -11.05 3.53 -0.33
CA GLU A 107 -12.44 3.79 0.02
C GLU A 107 -12.53 4.67 1.26
N ILE A 108 -11.82 4.31 2.35
CA ILE A 108 -11.77 5.13 3.57
C ILE A 108 -11.24 6.54 3.27
N ASP A 109 -10.18 6.67 2.47
CA ASP A 109 -9.65 7.97 2.05
C ASP A 109 -10.74 8.79 1.32
N CYS A 110 -11.46 8.18 0.37
CA CYS A 110 -12.54 8.84 -0.37
C CYS A 110 -13.70 9.24 0.55
N LEU A 111 -14.12 8.35 1.45
CA LEU A 111 -15.14 8.63 2.47
C LEU A 111 -14.76 9.83 3.31
N MET A 112 -13.49 9.94 3.72
CA MET A 112 -12.99 11.07 4.51
C MET A 112 -13.04 12.42 3.78
N THR A 113 -13.33 12.49 2.48
CA THR A 113 -13.58 13.76 1.77
C THR A 113 -14.99 14.31 1.94
N ARG A 114 -15.93 13.49 2.45
CA ARG A 114 -17.34 13.87 2.53
C ARG A 114 -17.52 15.08 3.47
N LYS A 115 -18.35 16.04 3.04
CA LYS A 115 -18.64 17.27 3.80
C LYS A 115 -19.14 17.02 5.24
N LYS A 116 -19.73 15.85 5.51
CA LYS A 116 -20.17 15.43 6.85
C LYS A 116 -19.06 15.45 7.90
N PHE A 117 -17.79 15.38 7.48
CA PHE A 117 -16.63 15.46 8.37
C PHE A 117 -16.16 16.90 8.65
N GLY A 118 -16.85 17.91 8.10
CA GLY A 118 -16.61 19.33 8.37
C GLY A 118 -15.16 19.74 8.14
N TRP A 119 -14.56 20.43 9.11
CA TRP A 119 -13.16 20.87 9.06
C TRP A 119 -12.14 19.71 9.10
N ARG A 120 -12.56 18.50 9.52
CA ARG A 120 -11.72 17.28 9.54
C ARG A 120 -11.75 16.52 8.22
N ALA A 121 -12.57 16.96 7.25
CA ALA A 121 -12.63 16.33 5.94
C ALA A 121 -11.28 16.45 5.21
N LEU A 122 -10.84 15.35 4.60
CA LEU A 122 -9.67 15.37 3.73
C LEU A 122 -9.96 16.20 2.48
N LYS A 123 -9.02 17.07 2.13
CA LYS A 123 -9.08 17.81 0.87
C LYS A 123 -8.92 16.82 -0.29
N PRO A 124 -9.78 16.84 -1.33
CA PRO A 124 -9.67 15.96 -2.50
C PRO A 124 -8.28 15.97 -3.15
N GLN A 125 -7.62 17.13 -3.16
CA GLN A 125 -6.26 17.27 -3.70
C GLN A 125 -5.24 16.38 -2.97
N VAL A 126 -5.40 16.14 -1.66
CA VAL A 126 -4.49 15.27 -0.89
C VAL A 126 -4.59 13.83 -1.39
N ILE A 127 -5.81 13.36 -1.65
CA ILE A 127 -6.07 12.01 -2.16
C ILE A 127 -5.57 11.90 -3.59
N LYS A 128 -5.86 12.89 -4.43
CA LYS A 128 -5.33 12.96 -5.79
C LYS A 128 -3.81 12.85 -5.77
N ASN A 129 -3.11 13.71 -5.04
CA ASN A 129 -1.65 13.66 -4.95
C ASN A 129 -1.13 12.31 -4.42
N THR A 130 -1.86 11.65 -3.51
CA THR A 130 -1.49 10.34 -2.95
C THR A 130 -1.60 9.23 -4.01
N TRP A 131 -2.75 9.10 -4.68
CA TRP A 131 -3.10 7.93 -5.49
C TRP A 131 -2.97 8.14 -7.02
N GLU A 132 -2.73 9.38 -7.47
CA GLU A 132 -2.52 9.68 -8.88
C GLU A 132 -1.31 8.90 -9.43
N GLY A 133 -1.49 8.26 -10.58
CA GLY A 133 -0.43 7.45 -11.18
C GLY A 133 -0.43 5.97 -10.80
N THR A 134 -1.17 5.56 -9.76
CA THR A 134 -1.12 4.16 -9.25
C THR A 134 -2.44 3.39 -9.37
N LEU A 135 -3.53 4.07 -9.73
CA LEU A 135 -4.83 3.43 -10.03
C LEU A 135 -4.83 2.77 -11.41
N LYS A 136 -5.41 1.57 -11.54
CA LYS A 136 -5.70 0.94 -12.84
C LYS A 136 -6.93 1.58 -13.49
N ASN A 137 -7.04 1.46 -14.82
CA ASN A 137 -8.12 2.01 -15.63
C ASN A 137 -8.30 3.53 -15.49
N LYS A 138 -7.19 4.29 -15.57
CA LYS A 138 -7.24 5.78 -15.61
C LYS A 138 -8.25 6.32 -16.62
N ASP A 139 -8.41 5.62 -17.75
CA ASP A 139 -9.29 6.03 -18.84
C ASP A 139 -10.77 5.68 -18.59
N SER A 140 -11.06 4.72 -17.69
CA SER A 140 -12.42 4.38 -17.26
C SER A 140 -12.79 5.01 -15.91
N LEU A 141 -11.85 5.69 -15.25
CA LEU A 141 -12.10 6.40 -14.00
C LEU A 141 -12.75 7.76 -14.32
N PRO A 142 -13.99 8.01 -13.86
CA PRO A 142 -14.60 9.31 -14.08
C PRO A 142 -13.77 10.40 -13.37
N LYS A 143 -13.83 11.63 -13.89
CA LYS A 143 -13.11 12.80 -13.36
C LYS A 143 -13.29 13.00 -11.84
N ASN A 144 -14.37 12.46 -11.25
CA ASN A 144 -14.67 12.43 -9.82
C ASN A 144 -14.78 10.99 -9.25
N TRP A 145 -13.82 10.12 -9.53
CA TRP A 145 -13.77 8.74 -8.98
C TRP A 145 -13.88 8.66 -7.45
N MET A 146 -13.58 9.74 -6.73
CA MET A 146 -13.74 9.84 -5.27
C MET A 146 -15.22 9.84 -4.80
N LYS A 147 -16.19 9.92 -5.73
CA LYS A 147 -17.64 9.89 -5.43
C LYS A 147 -18.28 8.53 -5.74
N ILE A 148 -17.52 7.56 -6.24
CA ILE A 148 -18.02 6.25 -6.62
C ILE A 148 -17.62 5.23 -5.57
N ASP A 149 -18.58 4.44 -5.10
CA ASP A 149 -18.32 3.30 -4.22
C ASP A 149 -17.68 2.18 -5.06
N GLY A 150 -16.46 1.76 -4.67
CA GLY A 150 -15.68 0.71 -5.35
C GLY A 150 -14.57 1.24 -6.25
N VAL A 151 -13.35 1.40 -5.72
CA VAL A 151 -12.14 1.68 -6.50
C VAL A 151 -11.27 0.42 -6.55
N LEU A 152 -11.08 -0.11 -7.75
CA LEU A 152 -10.23 -1.27 -8.02
C LEU A 152 -8.79 -0.82 -8.33
N VAL A 153 -7.90 -0.96 -7.37
CA VAL A 153 -6.48 -1.16 -7.67
C VAL A 153 -6.34 -2.62 -8.09
N GLY A 154 -6.00 -2.87 -9.33
CA GLY A 154 -5.41 -4.16 -9.68
C GLY A 154 -3.89 -3.97 -9.75
N ILE A 155 -3.13 -4.87 -9.14
CA ILE A 155 -1.84 -5.24 -9.71
C ILE A 155 -2.17 -6.32 -10.72
N GLY A 156 -1.64 -6.20 -11.94
CA GLY A 156 -1.73 -7.29 -12.92
C GLY A 156 -0.39 -7.99 -12.85
N PRO A 157 -0.33 -9.31 -13.11
CA PRO A 157 0.95 -9.92 -13.40
C PRO A 157 1.59 -9.08 -14.51
N SER A 158 2.87 -8.73 -14.33
CA SER A 158 3.67 -8.09 -15.36
C SER A 158 3.48 -8.88 -16.65
N GLU A 159 2.95 -8.25 -17.69
CA GLU A 159 3.02 -8.76 -19.05
C GLU A 159 4.51 -8.94 -19.36
N GLY A 160 4.96 -10.18 -19.23
CA GLY A 160 6.22 -10.63 -19.80
C GLY A 160 6.09 -10.53 -21.31
N ARG A 161 7.03 -9.81 -21.90
CA ARG A 161 7.31 -9.86 -23.33
C ARG A 161 8.61 -10.61 -23.53
#